data_AF-A0A2E1VYH0-F1
#
_entry.id   AF-A0A2E1VYH0-F1
#
_cell.length_a   1.000
_cell.length_b   1.000
_cell.length_c   1.000
_cell.angle_alpha   90.00
_cell.angle_beta   90.00
_cell.angle_gamma   90.00
#
_symmetry.space_group_name_H-M   'P 1'
#
loop_
_entity.id
_entity.type
_entity.pdbx_description
1 polymer ?
#
loop_
_entity_poly.entity_id
_entity_poly.type
_entity_poly.pdbx_seq_one_letter_code
_entity_poly.pdbx_strand_id
1 'polypeptide(L)'
;MNLLDRFRGQPEWQNDDPSVRVAAVDGLEDEAQELFLAIATEDTDPGVRTAAVLRLSDPVALTRVVQADRDAGVRTEASVMLRDMAVGADNPEEARVAVAGLSELRDLSDVARNAKFEEISQSALMRIDVQKTLASVSRRAVHPAVRLAALARVTDRDELVAVAIKSDHKDVALVAFERLSLGGPDDRALLKVIAVQARAKSVARRGRTVLDALDADPPPPLASDPLRQRERLCENLETLTDVGDLDLVNQRVAAAQRQWTALDALDGDLLGAPSRKALVSRWTNATAQIQDHLLRLDREETAADRLGRLRAEALSAREALCEQLAASVSDEATVPAGGLVDEVDRLRTDWDALPPIPEGIDGTDRQDRLADSARGDDECLRLEQRFSELLVRAEGAVHRRQSHAERRTRLTELVKVLEEVGADSPVDELARRWTGPHTEFLELARSCAPDQLGDLTTRVEAADARRLERLTTARNERKRREEATLAKQQRRCEELERAVGDEKLELKDAERYLRTTRSLLRHPGRVPTRQDRDAL
;
A
#
# COMPACT_ATOMS: atom_id res chain seq x y z
N MET A 1 -18.69 6.08 -41.73
CA MET A 1 -17.32 5.88 -42.23
C MET A 1 -17.31 5.92 -43.75
N ASN A 2 -16.31 6.57 -44.35
CA ASN A 2 -16.26 6.93 -45.75
C ASN A 2 -15.67 5.78 -46.61
N LEU A 3 -16.17 5.60 -47.84
CA LEU A 3 -15.83 4.48 -48.75
C LEU A 3 -14.35 4.44 -49.18
N LEU A 4 -13.61 5.53 -48.96
CA LEU A 4 -12.21 5.70 -49.34
C LEU A 4 -11.22 5.16 -48.30
N ASP A 5 -11.63 4.90 -47.05
CA ASP A 5 -10.77 4.25 -46.06
C ASP A 5 -10.59 2.73 -46.31
N ARG A 6 -11.47 2.13 -47.14
CA ARG A 6 -11.39 0.70 -47.50
C ARG A 6 -10.29 0.37 -48.53
N PHE A 7 -9.62 1.37 -49.11
CA PHE A 7 -8.59 1.18 -50.14
C PHE A 7 -7.15 1.45 -49.66
N ARG A 8 -6.95 1.80 -48.38
CA ARG A 8 -5.66 1.53 -47.73
C ARG A 8 -5.69 0.04 -47.39
N GLY A 9 -4.83 -0.76 -48.01
CA GLY A 9 -4.69 -2.17 -47.65
C GLY A 9 -4.58 -2.31 -46.13
N GLN A 10 -5.16 -3.36 -45.55
CA GLN A 10 -4.93 -3.67 -44.14
C GLN A 10 -3.41 -3.64 -43.89
N PRO A 11 -2.97 -2.93 -42.84
CA PRO A 11 -1.55 -2.83 -42.56
C PRO A 11 -0.98 -4.25 -42.34
N GLU A 12 0.26 -4.48 -42.73
CA GLU A 12 0.84 -5.84 -42.79
C GLU A 12 0.82 -6.58 -41.44
N TRP A 13 0.81 -5.84 -40.33
CA TRP A 13 0.65 -6.39 -38.97
C TRP A 13 -0.76 -6.93 -38.67
N GLN A 14 -1.74 -6.76 -39.56
CA GLN A 14 -3.09 -7.36 -39.49
C GLN A 14 -3.29 -8.49 -40.51
N ASN A 15 -2.23 -8.94 -41.20
CA ASN A 15 -2.33 -10.00 -42.19
C ASN A 15 -2.78 -11.34 -41.56
N ASP A 16 -3.51 -12.16 -42.31
CA ASP A 16 -3.95 -13.49 -41.85
C ASP A 16 -2.76 -14.43 -41.55
N ASP A 17 -1.65 -14.31 -42.29
CA ASP A 17 -0.44 -15.11 -42.10
C ASP A 17 0.42 -14.57 -40.93
N PRO A 18 0.62 -15.34 -39.85
CA PRO A 18 1.45 -14.93 -38.71
C PRO A 18 2.90 -14.58 -39.09
N SER A 19 3.46 -15.23 -40.12
CA SER A 19 4.83 -14.97 -40.56
C SER A 19 4.97 -13.57 -41.17
N VAL A 20 3.94 -13.11 -41.89
CA VAL A 20 3.86 -11.75 -42.43
C VAL A 20 3.68 -10.75 -41.29
N ARG A 21 2.89 -11.07 -40.27
CA ARG A 21 2.72 -10.20 -39.10
C ARG A 21 4.01 -10.06 -38.28
N VAL A 22 4.77 -11.13 -38.06
CA VAL A 22 6.10 -11.06 -37.40
C VAL A 22 7.02 -10.12 -38.16
N ALA A 23 7.16 -10.31 -39.48
CA ALA A 23 8.00 -9.46 -40.31
C ALA A 23 7.54 -7.99 -40.30
N ALA A 24 6.22 -7.76 -40.26
CA ALA A 24 5.67 -6.42 -40.13
C ALA A 24 6.01 -5.79 -38.77
N VAL A 25 5.91 -6.54 -37.66
CA VAL A 25 6.29 -6.08 -36.32
C VAL A 25 7.78 -5.70 -36.27
N ASP A 26 8.65 -6.51 -36.89
CA ASP A 26 10.07 -6.21 -37.01
C ASP A 26 10.34 -4.92 -37.80
N GLY A 27 9.51 -4.64 -38.81
CA GLY A 27 9.62 -3.44 -39.66
C GLY A 27 9.02 -2.15 -39.07
N LEU A 28 8.30 -2.21 -37.95
CA LEU A 28 7.75 -1.03 -37.29
C LEU A 28 8.85 -0.19 -36.62
N GLU A 29 8.61 1.11 -36.45
CA GLU A 29 9.49 2.02 -35.71
C GLU A 29 9.39 1.80 -34.19
N ASP A 30 10.46 2.06 -33.44
CA ASP A 30 10.52 1.80 -31.99
C ASP A 30 9.52 2.67 -31.21
N GLU A 31 9.11 3.81 -31.76
CA GLU A 31 8.11 4.71 -31.19
C GLU A 31 6.71 4.10 -31.15
N ALA A 32 6.46 2.99 -31.87
CA ALA A 32 5.17 2.32 -31.94
C ALA A 32 4.83 1.47 -30.68
N GLN A 33 5.21 1.92 -29.48
CA GLN A 33 5.08 1.18 -28.22
C GLN A 33 3.64 0.77 -27.87
N GLU A 34 2.65 1.62 -28.13
CA GLU A 34 1.24 1.28 -27.91
C GLU A 34 0.78 0.14 -28.83
N LEU A 35 1.29 0.11 -30.07
CA LEU A 35 0.98 -0.94 -31.04
C LEU A 35 1.69 -2.25 -30.66
N PHE A 36 2.96 -2.19 -30.24
CA PHE A 36 3.66 -3.37 -29.72
C PHE A 36 2.94 -3.96 -28.51
N LEU A 37 2.46 -3.12 -27.59
CA LEU A 37 1.69 -3.59 -26.44
C LEU A 37 0.41 -4.30 -26.87
N ALA A 38 -0.38 -3.67 -27.77
CA ALA A 38 -1.62 -4.28 -28.27
C ALA A 38 -1.35 -5.63 -28.92
N ILE A 39 -0.35 -5.72 -29.80
CA ILE A 39 0.04 -6.98 -30.46
C ILE A 39 0.52 -8.02 -29.42
N ALA A 40 1.38 -7.62 -28.47
CA ALA A 40 1.91 -8.49 -27.42
C ALA A 40 0.83 -9.04 -26.47
N THR A 41 -0.33 -8.41 -26.36
CA THR A 41 -1.44 -8.88 -25.52
C THR A 41 -2.56 -9.58 -26.29
N GLU A 42 -2.84 -9.14 -27.52
CA GLU A 42 -4.06 -9.52 -28.24
C GLU A 42 -3.83 -10.51 -29.39
N ASP A 43 -2.62 -10.59 -29.98
CA ASP A 43 -2.41 -11.44 -31.15
C ASP A 43 -2.66 -12.92 -30.83
N THR A 44 -3.31 -13.60 -31.75
CA THR A 44 -3.65 -15.02 -31.59
C THR A 44 -2.42 -15.92 -31.59
N ASP A 45 -1.39 -15.58 -32.36
CA ASP A 45 -0.19 -16.38 -32.55
C ASP A 45 0.90 -16.01 -31.52
N PRO A 46 1.46 -16.98 -30.77
CA PRO A 46 2.49 -16.71 -29.77
C PRO A 46 3.80 -16.18 -30.38
N GLY A 47 4.17 -16.55 -31.61
CA GLY A 47 5.36 -16.04 -32.28
C GLY A 47 5.26 -14.55 -32.59
N VAL A 48 4.09 -14.10 -33.04
CA VAL A 48 3.81 -12.67 -33.25
C VAL A 48 3.84 -11.90 -31.93
N ARG A 49 3.26 -12.45 -30.85
CA ARG A 49 3.33 -11.83 -29.52
C ARG A 49 4.76 -11.74 -29.01
N THR A 50 5.57 -12.79 -29.17
CA THR A 50 7.01 -12.77 -28.83
C THR A 50 7.75 -11.69 -29.60
N ALA A 51 7.51 -11.55 -30.92
CA ALA A 51 8.14 -10.49 -31.72
C ALA A 51 7.81 -9.09 -31.18
N ALA A 52 6.55 -8.86 -30.77
CA ALA A 52 6.15 -7.60 -30.17
C ALA A 52 6.76 -7.38 -28.78
N VAL A 53 6.87 -8.43 -27.95
CA VAL A 53 7.53 -8.39 -26.64
C VAL A 53 8.99 -7.95 -26.74
N LEU A 54 9.72 -8.43 -27.76
CA LEU A 54 11.11 -8.05 -27.99
C LEU A 54 11.29 -6.56 -28.35
N ARG A 55 10.21 -5.88 -28.76
CA ARG A 55 10.20 -4.45 -29.12
C ARG A 55 9.64 -3.55 -28.02
N LEU A 56 9.10 -4.12 -26.94
CA LEU A 56 8.58 -3.34 -25.81
C LEU A 56 9.72 -2.73 -24.98
N SER A 57 9.63 -1.43 -24.73
CA SER A 57 10.58 -0.67 -23.91
C SER A 57 10.02 -0.24 -22.56
N ASP A 58 8.77 -0.58 -22.24
CA ASP A 58 8.16 -0.29 -20.93
C ASP A 58 8.20 -1.53 -20.01
N PRO A 59 8.93 -1.48 -18.87
CA PRO A 59 8.97 -2.59 -17.93
C PRO A 59 7.60 -2.90 -17.28
N VAL A 60 6.67 -1.93 -17.22
CA VAL A 60 5.31 -2.19 -16.72
C VAL A 60 4.52 -3.04 -17.73
N ALA A 61 4.61 -2.72 -19.02
CA ALA A 61 4.02 -3.52 -20.09
C ALA A 61 4.57 -4.96 -20.09
N LEU A 62 5.89 -5.13 -20.02
CA LEU A 62 6.52 -6.45 -19.97
C LEU A 62 6.09 -7.25 -18.74
N THR A 63 5.95 -6.60 -17.57
CA THR A 63 5.45 -7.25 -16.35
C THR A 63 4.04 -7.82 -16.53
N ARG A 64 3.16 -7.09 -17.23
CA ARG A 64 1.81 -7.59 -17.54
C ARG A 64 1.87 -8.85 -18.41
N VAL A 65 2.76 -8.88 -19.40
CA VAL A 65 2.94 -10.06 -20.25
C VAL A 65 3.45 -11.25 -19.43
N VAL A 66 4.45 -11.04 -18.56
CA VAL A 66 4.96 -12.10 -17.65
C VAL A 66 3.84 -12.68 -16.78
N GLN A 67 2.91 -11.85 -16.30
CA GLN A 67 1.86 -12.29 -15.40
C GLN A 67 0.67 -12.97 -16.10
N ALA A 68 0.33 -12.51 -17.32
CA ALA A 68 -0.97 -12.81 -17.93
C ALA A 68 -0.90 -13.55 -19.27
N ASP A 69 0.25 -13.65 -19.96
CA ASP A 69 0.29 -14.32 -21.25
C ASP A 69 0.00 -15.82 -21.11
N ARG A 70 -0.82 -16.35 -22.02
CA ARG A 70 -1.22 -17.77 -22.05
C ARG A 70 -0.07 -18.70 -22.43
N ASP A 71 0.88 -18.25 -23.23
CA ASP A 71 2.01 -19.04 -23.71
C ASP A 71 3.23 -18.90 -22.80
N ALA A 72 3.82 -20.03 -22.41
CA ALA A 72 4.98 -20.03 -21.51
C ALA A 72 6.26 -19.49 -22.17
N GLY A 73 6.41 -19.66 -23.47
CA GLY A 73 7.53 -19.11 -24.25
C GLY A 73 7.48 -17.58 -24.26
N VAL A 74 6.29 -17.01 -24.50
CA VAL A 74 6.08 -15.55 -24.45
C VAL A 74 6.38 -14.98 -23.05
N ARG A 75 5.90 -15.62 -21.97
CA ARG A 75 6.23 -15.21 -20.59
C ARG A 75 7.72 -15.28 -20.28
N THR A 76 8.40 -16.31 -20.81
CA THR A 76 9.85 -16.49 -20.63
C THR A 76 10.61 -15.37 -21.33
N GLU A 77 10.23 -15.02 -22.56
CA GLU A 77 10.88 -13.93 -23.31
C GLU A 77 10.66 -12.58 -22.63
N ALA A 78 9.44 -12.29 -22.17
CA ALA A 78 9.16 -11.07 -21.42
C ALA A 78 9.99 -10.97 -20.12
N SER A 79 10.21 -12.11 -19.43
CA SER A 79 11.07 -12.18 -18.25
C SER A 79 12.55 -11.96 -18.59
N VAL A 80 13.00 -12.44 -19.75
CA VAL A 80 14.35 -12.15 -20.29
C VAL A 80 14.53 -10.65 -20.52
N MET A 81 13.58 -10.00 -21.18
CA MET A 81 13.62 -8.55 -21.43
C MET A 81 13.65 -7.75 -20.13
N LEU A 82 12.80 -8.10 -19.14
CA LEU A 82 12.82 -7.46 -17.81
C LEU A 82 14.15 -7.65 -17.08
N ARG A 83 14.74 -8.85 -17.15
CA ARG A 83 16.06 -9.10 -16.54
C ARG A 83 17.14 -8.25 -17.21
N ASP A 84 17.12 -8.17 -18.53
CA ASP A 84 18.11 -7.40 -19.28
C ASP A 84 17.99 -5.90 -18.98
N MET A 85 16.77 -5.38 -18.83
CA MET A 85 16.50 -4.03 -18.32
C MET A 85 16.99 -3.83 -16.88
N ALA A 86 16.66 -4.76 -15.97
CA ALA A 86 17.08 -4.67 -14.57
C ALA A 86 18.61 -4.70 -14.41
N VAL A 87 19.32 -5.40 -15.29
CA VAL A 87 20.79 -5.47 -15.29
C VAL A 87 21.42 -4.25 -15.95
N GLY A 88 20.89 -3.83 -17.11
CA GLY A 88 21.57 -2.94 -18.05
C GLY A 88 21.03 -1.50 -18.14
N ALA A 89 19.87 -1.18 -17.55
CA ALA A 89 19.29 0.15 -17.66
C ALA A 89 20.22 1.25 -17.11
N ASP A 90 20.21 2.40 -17.78
CA ASP A 90 20.94 3.60 -17.33
C ASP A 90 20.18 4.40 -16.27
N ASN A 91 18.90 4.10 -16.09
CA ASN A 91 18.02 4.72 -15.11
C ASN A 91 17.70 3.74 -13.96
N PRO A 92 18.03 4.07 -12.69
CA PRO A 92 17.74 3.19 -11.56
C PRO A 92 16.24 2.97 -11.34
N GLU A 93 15.38 3.94 -11.66
CA GLU A 93 13.92 3.78 -11.50
C GLU A 93 13.35 2.76 -12.48
N GLU A 94 13.83 2.76 -13.72
CA GLU A 94 13.46 1.77 -14.73
C GLU A 94 13.92 0.37 -14.32
N ALA A 95 15.18 0.24 -13.89
CA ALA A 95 15.73 -1.01 -13.35
C ALA A 95 14.94 -1.52 -12.14
N ARG A 96 14.47 -0.59 -11.27
CA ARG A 96 13.65 -0.91 -10.10
C ARG A 96 12.29 -1.47 -10.47
N VAL A 97 11.63 -0.90 -11.48
CA VAL A 97 10.37 -1.45 -12.00
C VAL A 97 10.61 -2.80 -12.65
N ALA A 98 11.68 -2.94 -13.43
CA ALA A 98 12.01 -4.17 -14.13
C ALA A 98 12.28 -5.35 -13.17
N VAL A 99 13.09 -5.14 -12.12
CA VAL A 99 13.38 -6.18 -11.12
C VAL A 99 12.12 -6.56 -10.31
N ALA A 100 11.19 -5.62 -10.09
CA ALA A 100 9.94 -5.90 -9.40
C ALA A 100 9.04 -6.87 -10.20
N GLY A 101 9.10 -6.83 -11.53
CA GLY A 101 8.36 -7.73 -12.42
C GLY A 101 8.91 -9.16 -12.50
N LEU A 102 10.16 -9.38 -12.12
CA LEU A 102 10.79 -10.72 -12.12
C LEU A 102 10.36 -11.51 -10.88
N SER A 103 10.27 -12.83 -10.99
CA SER A 103 9.98 -13.72 -9.84
C SER A 103 10.84 -14.99 -9.81
N GLU A 104 11.32 -15.43 -10.96
CA GLU A 104 12.13 -16.63 -11.08
C GLU A 104 13.51 -16.46 -10.41
N LEU A 105 13.90 -17.47 -9.63
CA LEU A 105 15.14 -17.47 -8.86
C LEU A 105 16.39 -17.26 -9.74
N ARG A 106 16.36 -17.78 -10.97
CA ARG A 106 17.45 -17.64 -11.94
C ARG A 106 17.65 -16.17 -12.31
N ASP A 107 16.57 -15.47 -12.65
CA ASP A 107 16.62 -14.08 -13.08
C ASP A 107 17.02 -13.17 -11.93
N LEU A 108 16.42 -13.36 -10.75
CA LEU A 108 16.81 -12.65 -9.53
C LEU A 108 18.28 -12.88 -9.18
N SER A 109 18.79 -14.09 -9.36
CA SER A 109 20.21 -14.39 -9.14
C SER A 109 21.13 -13.67 -10.12
N ASP A 110 20.74 -13.52 -11.39
CA ASP A 110 21.52 -12.79 -12.38
C ASP A 110 21.47 -11.28 -12.13
N VAL A 111 20.32 -10.72 -11.77
CA VAL A 111 20.20 -9.30 -11.36
C VAL A 111 21.04 -9.00 -10.13
N ALA A 112 20.92 -9.81 -9.07
CA ALA A 112 21.69 -9.63 -7.82
C ALA A 112 23.20 -9.69 -8.04
N ARG A 113 23.67 -10.38 -9.10
CA ARG A 113 25.10 -10.49 -9.42
C ARG A 113 25.59 -9.33 -10.28
N ASN A 114 24.79 -8.90 -11.25
CA ASN A 114 25.28 -8.14 -12.39
C ASN A 114 24.65 -6.76 -12.56
N ALA A 115 23.59 -6.41 -11.82
CA ALA A 115 22.95 -5.12 -11.99
C ALA A 115 23.93 -3.97 -11.78
N LYS A 116 23.81 -2.94 -12.62
CA LYS A 116 24.70 -1.77 -12.62
C LYS A 116 24.63 -0.95 -11.33
N PHE A 117 23.45 -0.90 -10.72
CA PHE A 117 23.16 -0.14 -9.50
C PHE A 117 23.14 -1.08 -8.28
N GLU A 118 23.74 -0.64 -7.18
CA GLU A 118 23.86 -1.45 -5.97
C GLU A 118 22.49 -1.72 -5.34
N GLU A 119 21.62 -0.71 -5.29
CA GLU A 119 20.26 -0.80 -4.75
C GLU A 119 19.40 -1.83 -5.51
N ILE A 120 19.61 -1.99 -6.82
CA ILE A 120 18.90 -2.97 -7.65
C ILE A 120 19.41 -4.39 -7.35
N SER A 121 20.74 -4.54 -7.24
CA SER A 121 21.35 -5.80 -6.82
C SER A 121 20.87 -6.22 -5.42
N GLN A 122 20.75 -5.27 -4.49
CA GLN A 122 20.21 -5.52 -3.15
C GLN A 122 18.73 -5.92 -3.19
N SER A 123 17.90 -5.23 -3.97
CA SER A 123 16.47 -5.56 -4.14
C SER A 123 16.26 -6.99 -4.63
N ALA A 124 17.04 -7.43 -5.63
CA ALA A 124 17.02 -8.80 -6.10
C ALA A 124 17.52 -9.79 -5.04
N LEU A 125 18.61 -9.48 -4.34
CA LEU A 125 19.17 -10.33 -3.28
C LEU A 125 18.17 -10.57 -2.13
N MET A 126 17.40 -9.55 -1.72
CA MET A 126 16.40 -9.67 -0.66
C MET A 126 15.35 -10.76 -0.95
N ARG A 127 15.14 -11.10 -2.22
CA ARG A 127 14.16 -12.08 -2.69
C ARG A 127 14.75 -13.47 -2.93
N ILE A 128 16.03 -13.68 -2.62
CA ILE A 128 16.74 -14.95 -2.74
C ILE A 128 16.94 -15.54 -1.36
N ASP A 129 16.48 -16.77 -1.10
CA ASP A 129 16.65 -17.50 0.16
C ASP A 129 17.43 -18.83 0.01
N VAL A 130 17.57 -19.33 -1.22
CA VAL A 130 18.28 -20.57 -1.53
C VAL A 130 19.79 -20.44 -1.26
N GLN A 131 20.31 -21.25 -0.34
CA GLN A 131 21.71 -21.23 0.15
C GLN A 131 22.76 -21.26 -0.98
N LYS A 132 22.60 -22.17 -1.94
CA LYS A 132 23.48 -22.30 -3.11
C LYS A 132 23.50 -21.03 -3.98
N THR A 133 22.36 -20.37 -4.12
CA THR A 133 22.22 -19.14 -4.88
C THR A 133 22.84 -17.96 -4.13
N LEU A 134 22.59 -17.84 -2.82
CA LEU A 134 23.24 -16.85 -1.95
C LEU A 134 24.76 -16.96 -2.00
N ALA A 135 25.29 -18.19 -1.94
CA ALA A 135 26.71 -18.45 -2.08
C ALA A 135 27.24 -18.13 -3.49
N SER A 136 26.43 -18.28 -4.53
CA SER A 136 26.77 -17.84 -5.89
C SER A 136 26.87 -16.32 -5.99
N VAL A 137 25.90 -15.60 -5.41
CA VAL A 137 25.86 -14.13 -5.37
C VAL A 137 27.04 -13.60 -4.56
N SER A 138 27.33 -14.15 -3.38
CA SER A 138 28.45 -13.71 -2.55
C SER A 138 29.81 -13.83 -3.24
N ARG A 139 29.98 -14.84 -4.11
CA ARG A 139 31.22 -15.05 -4.87
C ARG A 139 31.36 -14.15 -6.11
N ARG A 140 30.26 -13.65 -6.67
CA ARG A 140 30.23 -13.10 -8.04
C ARG A 140 29.62 -11.71 -8.17
N ALA A 141 28.93 -11.21 -7.14
CA ALA A 141 28.28 -9.91 -7.25
C ALA A 141 29.30 -8.79 -7.48
N VAL A 142 28.97 -7.90 -8.42
CA VAL A 142 29.80 -6.74 -8.80
C VAL A 142 30.03 -5.85 -7.58
N HIS A 143 28.99 -5.60 -6.78
CA HIS A 143 29.05 -4.70 -5.62
C HIS A 143 29.55 -5.40 -4.34
N PRO A 144 30.57 -4.84 -3.65
CA PRO A 144 31.08 -5.40 -2.39
C PRO A 144 30.04 -5.54 -1.28
N ALA A 145 29.16 -4.54 -1.11
CA ALA A 145 28.12 -4.58 -0.10
C ALA A 145 27.14 -5.75 -0.33
N VAL A 146 26.76 -5.99 -1.58
CA VAL A 146 25.89 -7.12 -1.98
C VAL A 146 26.58 -8.46 -1.74
N ARG A 147 27.88 -8.56 -2.02
CA ARG A 147 28.65 -9.79 -1.73
C ARG A 147 28.63 -10.13 -0.24
N LEU A 148 28.90 -9.15 0.61
CA LEU A 148 28.92 -9.32 2.07
C LEU A 148 27.52 -9.61 2.62
N ALA A 149 26.49 -8.90 2.15
CA ALA A 149 25.10 -9.14 2.53
C ALA A 149 24.64 -10.56 2.13
N ALA A 150 25.01 -11.03 0.94
CA ALA A 150 24.72 -12.39 0.51
C ALA A 150 25.46 -13.41 1.39
N LEU A 151 26.75 -13.19 1.68
CA LEU A 151 27.54 -14.06 2.54
C LEU A 151 26.97 -14.15 3.96
N ALA A 152 26.54 -13.01 4.54
CA ALA A 152 25.96 -12.97 5.88
C ALA A 152 24.78 -13.95 6.02
N ARG A 153 24.03 -14.18 4.93
CA ARG A 153 22.87 -15.07 4.87
C ARG A 153 23.20 -16.52 4.50
N VAL A 154 24.44 -16.82 4.11
CA VAL A 154 24.89 -18.21 3.92
C VAL A 154 25.17 -18.83 5.28
N THR A 155 24.46 -19.91 5.60
CA THR A 155 24.60 -20.69 6.84
C THR A 155 25.05 -22.12 6.57
N ASP A 156 24.81 -22.64 5.37
CA ASP A 156 25.26 -23.97 4.97
C ASP A 156 26.80 -24.07 4.93
N ARG A 157 27.34 -25.09 5.60
CA ARG A 157 28.79 -25.26 5.79
C ARG A 157 29.50 -25.55 4.46
N ASP A 158 28.92 -26.36 3.59
CA ASP A 158 29.53 -26.72 2.31
C ASP A 158 29.54 -25.52 1.36
N GLU A 159 28.51 -24.70 1.40
CA GLU A 159 28.47 -23.44 0.65
C GLU A 159 29.45 -22.40 1.21
N LEU A 160 29.65 -22.30 2.52
CA LEU A 160 30.71 -21.46 3.11
C LEU A 160 32.11 -21.90 2.67
N VAL A 161 32.37 -23.21 2.65
CA VAL A 161 33.61 -23.77 2.07
C VAL A 161 33.74 -23.37 0.60
N ALA A 162 32.67 -23.49 -0.18
CA ALA A 162 32.67 -23.10 -1.58
C ALA A 162 32.95 -21.60 -1.77
N VAL A 163 32.44 -20.71 -0.90
CA VAL A 163 32.77 -19.28 -0.92
C VAL A 163 34.24 -19.04 -0.59
N ALA A 164 34.75 -19.63 0.50
CA ALA A 164 36.14 -19.47 0.92
C ALA A 164 37.15 -19.94 -0.15
N ILE A 165 36.83 -21.05 -0.85
CA ILE A 165 37.71 -21.62 -1.87
C ILE A 165 37.56 -20.89 -3.22
N LYS A 166 36.32 -20.66 -3.68
CA LYS A 166 36.06 -20.27 -5.08
C LYS A 166 35.91 -18.76 -5.30
N SER A 167 35.84 -17.95 -4.25
CA SER A 167 35.75 -16.49 -4.39
C SER A 167 37.08 -15.88 -4.81
N ASP A 168 37.03 -15.01 -5.82
CA ASP A 168 38.17 -14.17 -6.23
C ASP A 168 38.28 -12.88 -5.38
N HIS A 169 37.24 -12.58 -4.59
CA HIS A 169 37.18 -11.40 -3.73
C HIS A 169 37.66 -11.72 -2.31
N LYS A 170 38.74 -11.07 -1.89
CA LYS A 170 39.43 -11.30 -0.61
C LYS A 170 38.54 -11.07 0.61
N ASP A 171 37.74 -10.02 0.59
CA ASP A 171 36.84 -9.57 1.66
C ASP A 171 35.85 -10.68 2.07
N VAL A 172 35.06 -11.19 1.11
CA VAL A 172 34.11 -12.28 1.37
C VAL A 172 34.79 -13.63 1.59
N ALA A 173 35.90 -13.91 0.90
CA ALA A 173 36.58 -15.20 1.05
C ALA A 173 37.17 -15.38 2.47
N LEU A 174 37.72 -14.31 3.06
CA LEU A 174 38.26 -14.34 4.43
C LEU A 174 37.15 -14.47 5.48
N VAL A 175 36.09 -13.68 5.35
CA VAL A 175 34.94 -13.77 6.27
C VAL A 175 34.31 -15.16 6.22
N ALA A 176 34.17 -15.75 5.03
CA ALA A 176 33.69 -17.13 4.89
C ALA A 176 34.61 -18.14 5.59
N PHE A 177 35.93 -17.98 5.44
CA PHE A 177 36.91 -18.83 6.12
C PHE A 177 36.83 -18.70 7.65
N GLU A 178 36.70 -17.49 8.18
CA GLU A 178 36.61 -17.24 9.62
C GLU A 178 35.33 -17.85 10.21
N ARG A 179 34.21 -17.75 9.50
CA ARG A 179 32.93 -18.35 9.93
C ARG A 179 32.93 -19.87 9.94
N LEU A 180 33.82 -20.53 9.19
CA LEU A 180 33.99 -21.98 9.29
C LEU A 180 34.63 -22.40 10.63
N SER A 181 35.26 -21.46 11.35
CA SER A 181 35.89 -21.68 12.67
C SER A 181 36.80 -22.92 12.70
N LEU A 182 37.60 -23.08 11.64
CA LEU A 182 38.49 -24.22 11.47
C LEU A 182 39.63 -24.15 12.49
N GLY A 183 39.88 -25.25 13.17
CA GLY A 183 40.90 -25.33 14.23
C GLY A 183 40.84 -26.61 15.06
N GLY A 184 39.96 -27.54 14.71
CA GLY A 184 39.91 -28.87 15.31
C GLY A 184 40.78 -29.88 14.55
N PRO A 185 41.09 -31.04 15.18
CA PRO A 185 41.86 -32.11 14.54
C PRO A 185 41.17 -32.70 13.30
N ASP A 186 39.83 -32.64 13.24
CA ASP A 186 39.02 -33.15 12.14
C ASP A 186 39.02 -32.20 10.92
N ASP A 187 39.39 -30.93 11.09
CA ASP A 187 39.43 -29.94 10.02
C ASP A 187 40.67 -30.07 9.11
N ARG A 188 41.64 -30.92 9.48
CA ARG A 188 42.93 -31.06 8.78
C ARG A 188 42.78 -31.34 7.29
N ALA A 189 41.87 -32.24 6.91
CA ALA A 189 41.64 -32.58 5.51
C ALA A 189 41.10 -31.37 4.72
N LEU A 190 40.14 -30.65 5.30
CA LEU A 190 39.55 -29.46 4.70
C LEU A 190 40.56 -28.30 4.62
N LEU A 191 41.36 -28.07 5.67
CA LEU A 191 42.43 -27.07 5.69
C LEU A 191 43.48 -27.32 4.61
N LYS A 192 43.86 -28.58 4.36
CA LYS A 192 44.73 -28.96 3.24
C LYS A 192 44.11 -28.58 1.90
N VAL A 193 42.82 -28.86 1.70
CA VAL A 193 42.10 -28.48 0.48
C VAL A 193 42.06 -26.96 0.32
N ILE A 194 41.69 -26.21 1.36
CA ILE A 194 41.63 -24.74 1.33
C ILE A 194 43.02 -24.12 1.07
N ALA A 195 44.06 -24.61 1.73
CA ALA A 195 45.44 -24.14 1.58
C ALA A 195 45.99 -24.26 0.14
N VAL A 196 45.44 -25.20 -0.63
CA VAL A 196 45.87 -25.49 -2.01
C VAL A 196 44.93 -24.87 -3.03
N GLN A 197 43.61 -24.98 -2.83
CA GLN A 197 42.61 -24.66 -3.84
C GLN A 197 42.00 -23.27 -3.72
N ALA A 198 42.18 -22.56 -2.59
CA ALA A 198 41.58 -21.24 -2.42
C ALA A 198 42.15 -20.23 -3.42
N ARG A 199 41.26 -19.59 -4.20
CA ARG A 199 41.62 -18.56 -5.19
C ARG A 199 42.20 -17.31 -4.52
N ALA A 200 41.66 -16.93 -3.36
CA ALA A 200 42.19 -15.84 -2.56
C ALA A 200 43.45 -16.27 -1.78
N LYS A 201 44.62 -15.72 -2.14
CA LYS A 201 45.92 -16.03 -1.50
C LYS A 201 45.93 -15.83 0.02
N SER A 202 45.16 -14.87 0.54
CA SER A 202 45.04 -14.62 1.97
C SER A 202 44.35 -15.77 2.70
N VAL A 203 43.32 -16.36 2.11
CA VAL A 203 42.63 -17.54 2.64
C VAL A 203 43.54 -18.76 2.58
N ALA A 204 44.23 -18.98 1.45
CA ALA A 204 45.21 -20.06 1.33
C ALA A 204 46.33 -19.95 2.40
N ARG A 205 46.87 -18.74 2.62
CA ARG A 205 47.87 -18.49 3.66
C ARG A 205 47.31 -18.75 5.06
N ARG A 206 46.09 -18.26 5.36
CA ARG A 206 45.45 -18.46 6.66
C ARG A 206 45.19 -19.93 6.93
N GLY A 207 44.71 -20.68 5.94
CA GLY A 207 44.53 -22.12 6.00
C GLY A 207 45.84 -22.87 6.29
N ARG A 208 46.97 -22.48 5.67
CA ARG A 208 48.30 -23.03 5.99
C ARG A 208 48.70 -22.71 7.43
N THR A 209 48.56 -21.47 7.88
CA THR A 209 48.92 -21.10 9.26
C THR A 209 48.12 -21.90 10.29
N VAL A 210 46.82 -22.13 10.06
CA VAL A 210 46.00 -22.95 10.95
C VAL A 210 46.42 -24.43 10.87
N LEU A 211 46.73 -24.94 9.67
CA LEU A 211 47.23 -26.31 9.49
C LEU A 211 48.60 -26.51 10.17
N ASP A 212 49.53 -25.58 9.99
CA ASP A 212 50.86 -25.59 10.62
C ASP A 212 50.74 -25.53 12.14
N ALA A 213 49.77 -24.80 12.68
CA ALA A 213 49.48 -24.77 14.11
C ALA A 213 48.89 -26.09 14.63
N LEU A 214 48.13 -26.82 13.80
CA LEU A 214 47.61 -28.16 14.12
C LEU A 214 48.66 -29.27 13.96
N ASP A 215 49.68 -29.03 13.14
CA ASP A 215 50.79 -29.96 12.87
C ASP A 215 52.04 -29.63 13.71
N ALA A 216 52.07 -28.48 14.37
CA ALA A 216 53.09 -28.14 15.36
C ALA A 216 52.93 -29.07 16.58
N ASP A 217 53.97 -29.86 16.86
CA ASP A 217 54.06 -30.59 18.11
C ASP A 217 53.91 -29.60 19.28
N PRO A 218 53.10 -29.91 20.30
CA PRO A 218 53.07 -29.08 21.50
C PRO A 218 54.51 -28.96 22.02
N PRO A 219 54.97 -27.76 22.40
CA PRO A 219 56.28 -27.62 23.01
C PRO A 219 56.35 -28.58 24.20
N PRO A 220 57.47 -29.30 24.40
CA PRO A 220 57.60 -30.21 25.53
C PRO A 220 57.35 -29.40 26.80
N PRO A 221 56.46 -29.86 27.69
CA PRO A 221 56.13 -29.08 28.87
C PRO A 221 57.38 -29.00 29.74
N LEU A 222 57.97 -27.80 29.84
CA LEU A 222 58.52 -27.39 31.11
C LEU A 222 57.34 -27.43 32.07
N ALA A 223 57.30 -28.42 32.95
CA ALA A 223 56.31 -28.56 34.00
C ALA A 223 56.16 -27.19 34.68
N SER A 224 55.10 -26.46 34.32
CA SER A 224 54.75 -25.23 35.01
C SER A 224 54.24 -25.72 36.35
N ASP A 225 54.86 -25.24 37.41
CA ASP A 225 54.48 -25.53 38.78
C ASP A 225 52.93 -25.52 38.90
N PRO A 226 52.29 -26.62 39.32
CA PRO A 226 50.83 -26.72 39.42
C PRO A 226 50.22 -25.61 40.31
N LEU A 227 50.99 -25.04 41.25
CA LEU A 227 50.55 -23.89 42.03
C LEU A 227 50.45 -22.61 41.20
N ARG A 228 51.41 -22.37 40.29
CA ARG A 228 51.40 -21.21 39.38
C ARG A 228 50.30 -21.31 38.33
N GLN A 229 49.96 -22.52 37.90
CA GLN A 229 48.82 -22.75 37.02
C GLN A 229 47.50 -22.44 37.73
N ARG A 230 47.34 -22.85 38.99
CA ARG A 230 46.17 -22.52 39.83
C ARG A 230 46.04 -21.02 40.09
N GLU A 231 47.15 -20.33 40.33
CA GLU A 231 47.15 -18.87 40.51
C GLU A 231 46.61 -18.15 39.27
N ARG A 232 47.09 -18.52 38.08
CA ARG A 232 46.57 -17.99 36.80
C ARG A 232 45.09 -18.31 36.58
N LEU A 233 44.64 -19.48 36.99
CA LEU A 233 43.22 -19.86 36.90
C LEU A 233 42.33 -18.98 37.78
N CYS A 234 42.76 -18.69 39.02
CA CYS A 234 42.07 -17.75 39.90
C CYS A 234 42.06 -16.34 39.32
N GLU A 235 43.19 -15.84 38.83
CA GLU A 235 43.28 -14.53 38.17
C GLU A 235 42.34 -14.44 36.96
N ASN A 236 42.35 -15.47 36.11
CA ASN A 236 41.47 -15.52 34.95
C ASN A 236 39.99 -15.45 35.34
N LEU A 237 39.56 -16.22 36.35
CA LEU A 237 38.18 -16.16 36.85
C LEU A 237 37.84 -14.77 37.38
N GLU A 238 38.72 -14.16 38.18
CA GLU A 238 38.50 -12.82 38.73
C GLU A 238 38.33 -11.76 37.63
N THR A 239 39.02 -11.87 36.49
CA THR A 239 38.83 -10.94 35.37
C THR A 239 37.48 -11.09 34.64
N LEU A 240 36.75 -12.19 34.87
CA LEU A 240 35.47 -12.44 34.19
C LEU A 240 34.29 -11.76 34.88
N THR A 241 34.44 -11.19 36.08
CA THR A 241 33.34 -10.52 36.79
C THR A 241 32.87 -9.22 36.14
N ASP A 242 33.68 -8.69 35.20
CA ASP A 242 33.41 -7.45 34.45
C ASP A 242 33.00 -7.71 32.99
N VAL A 243 32.89 -8.97 32.57
CA VAL A 243 32.58 -9.34 31.18
C VAL A 243 31.08 -9.53 31.00
N GLY A 244 30.44 -8.71 30.17
CA GLY A 244 28.99 -8.73 29.96
C GLY A 244 28.44 -9.86 29.06
N ASP A 245 29.29 -10.65 28.42
CA ASP A 245 28.89 -11.72 27.50
C ASP A 245 28.68 -13.04 28.26
N LEU A 246 27.41 -13.44 28.43
CA LEU A 246 26.99 -14.62 29.18
C LEU A 246 27.61 -15.92 28.63
N ASP A 247 27.61 -16.09 27.30
CA ASP A 247 28.12 -17.29 26.64
C ASP A 247 29.64 -17.38 26.77
N LEU A 248 30.33 -16.26 26.57
CA LEU A 248 31.77 -16.18 26.73
C LEU A 248 32.20 -16.48 28.17
N VAL A 249 31.50 -15.91 29.17
CA VAL A 249 31.78 -16.20 30.58
C VAL A 249 31.54 -17.67 30.88
N ASN A 250 30.40 -18.25 30.46
CA ASN A 250 30.10 -19.67 30.65
C ASN A 250 31.17 -20.59 30.02
N GLN A 251 31.59 -20.31 28.79
CA GLN A 251 32.62 -21.09 28.10
C GLN A 251 33.97 -21.02 28.83
N ARG A 252 34.38 -19.83 29.29
CA ARG A 252 35.65 -19.63 30.00
C ARG A 252 35.64 -20.25 31.40
N VAL A 253 34.54 -20.16 32.13
CA VAL A 253 34.35 -20.84 33.42
C VAL A 253 34.42 -22.35 33.25
N ALA A 254 33.73 -22.91 32.25
CA ALA A 254 33.78 -24.35 31.98
C ALA A 254 35.19 -24.82 31.60
N ALA A 255 35.94 -24.03 30.83
CA ALA A 255 37.34 -24.33 30.50
C ALA A 255 38.25 -24.28 31.75
N ALA A 256 38.10 -23.25 32.58
CA ALA A 256 38.85 -23.09 33.82
C ALA A 256 38.54 -24.23 34.82
N GLN A 257 37.27 -24.65 34.95
CA GLN A 257 36.86 -25.76 35.81
C GLN A 257 37.48 -27.10 35.37
N ARG A 258 37.53 -27.36 34.06
CA ARG A 258 38.20 -28.55 33.50
C ARG A 258 39.71 -28.54 33.82
N GLN A 259 40.36 -27.40 33.65
CA GLN A 259 41.78 -27.24 33.95
C GLN A 259 42.07 -27.37 35.46
N TRP A 260 41.22 -26.80 36.31
CA TRP A 260 41.31 -26.95 37.76
C TRP A 260 41.17 -28.41 38.21
N THR A 261 40.19 -29.13 37.64
CA THR A 261 39.95 -30.56 37.94
C THR A 261 41.11 -31.44 37.46
N ALA A 262 41.70 -31.12 36.31
CA ALA A 262 42.89 -31.81 35.80
C ALA A 262 44.11 -31.60 36.73
N LEU A 263 44.24 -30.41 37.33
CA LEU A 263 45.27 -30.15 38.33
C LEU A 263 45.00 -30.89 39.65
N ASP A 264 43.72 -31.03 40.02
CA ASP A 264 43.34 -31.80 41.21
C ASP A 264 43.71 -33.29 41.11
N ALA A 265 43.70 -33.85 39.90
CA ALA A 265 44.15 -35.22 39.64
C ALA A 265 45.68 -35.42 39.78
N LEU A 266 46.46 -34.34 39.80
CA LEU A 266 47.93 -34.36 39.91
C LEU A 266 48.42 -34.13 41.34
N ASP A 267 47.50 -34.00 42.29
CA ASP A 267 47.83 -33.71 43.66
C ASP A 267 48.18 -34.96 44.47
N GLY A 268 49.45 -35.33 44.44
CA GLY A 268 50.03 -36.22 45.45
C GLY A 268 50.17 -35.51 46.80
N ASP A 269 51.41 -35.27 47.22
CA ASP A 269 51.75 -34.72 48.56
C ASP A 269 51.27 -33.27 48.83
N LEU A 270 50.69 -32.59 47.84
CA LEU A 270 50.24 -31.20 47.92
C LEU A 270 48.87 -31.02 48.62
N LEU A 271 48.14 -32.11 48.90
CA LEU A 271 46.78 -32.09 49.51
C LEU A 271 46.69 -31.37 50.87
N GLY A 272 47.81 -31.19 51.58
CA GLY A 272 47.87 -30.50 52.87
C GLY A 272 48.60 -29.16 52.89
N ALA A 273 49.15 -28.69 51.76
CA ALA A 273 49.99 -27.50 51.73
C ALA A 273 49.18 -26.21 52.02
N PRO A 274 49.62 -25.32 52.92
CA PRO A 274 48.91 -24.07 53.23
C PRO A 274 48.68 -23.18 52.01
N SER A 275 49.65 -23.13 51.09
CA SER A 275 49.58 -22.39 49.82
C SER A 275 48.46 -22.92 48.92
N ARG A 276 48.29 -24.24 48.83
CA ARG A 276 47.18 -24.85 48.09
C ARG A 276 45.84 -24.54 48.74
N LYS A 277 45.74 -24.65 50.06
CA LYS A 277 44.50 -24.37 50.79
C LYS A 277 44.02 -22.94 50.55
N ALA A 278 44.94 -21.97 50.54
CA ALA A 278 44.64 -20.58 50.19
C ALA A 278 44.13 -20.42 48.75
N LEU A 279 44.76 -21.10 47.78
CA LEU A 279 44.32 -21.09 46.38
C LEU A 279 42.95 -21.74 46.17
N VAL A 280 42.65 -22.85 46.87
CA VAL A 280 41.32 -23.47 46.86
C VAL A 280 40.26 -22.51 47.40
N SER A 281 40.54 -21.80 48.50
CA SER A 281 39.61 -20.79 49.04
C SER A 281 39.42 -19.59 48.09
N ARG A 282 40.48 -19.13 47.43
CA ARG A 282 40.41 -18.07 46.40
C ARG A 282 39.56 -18.52 45.21
N TRP A 283 39.79 -19.75 44.73
CA TRP A 283 39.01 -20.37 43.66
C TRP A 283 37.52 -20.51 44.00
N THR A 284 37.18 -20.99 45.20
CA THR A 284 35.78 -21.11 45.62
C THR A 284 35.09 -19.76 45.69
N ASN A 285 35.79 -18.73 46.17
CA ASN A 285 35.25 -17.37 46.23
C ASN A 285 35.07 -16.77 44.82
N ALA A 286 36.07 -16.90 43.94
CA ALA A 286 35.97 -16.43 42.56
C ALA A 286 34.85 -17.14 41.78
N THR A 287 34.69 -18.45 41.99
CA THR A 287 33.60 -19.23 41.37
C THR A 287 32.23 -18.76 41.86
N ALA A 288 32.06 -18.49 43.16
CA ALA A 288 30.81 -17.97 43.71
C ALA A 288 30.48 -16.56 43.19
N GLN A 289 31.48 -15.68 43.06
CA GLN A 289 31.32 -14.34 42.49
C GLN A 289 30.88 -14.39 41.02
N ILE A 290 31.44 -15.32 40.23
CA ILE A 290 31.03 -15.49 38.84
C ILE A 290 29.63 -16.07 38.72
N GLN A 291 29.24 -17.01 39.61
CA GLN A 291 27.87 -17.52 39.62
C GLN A 291 26.85 -16.42 39.89
N ASP A 292 27.11 -15.52 40.85
CA ASP A 292 26.26 -14.36 41.11
C ASP A 292 26.25 -13.37 39.91
N HIS A 293 27.40 -13.18 39.26
CA HIS A 293 27.49 -12.36 38.05
C HIS A 293 26.65 -12.94 36.89
N LEU A 294 26.73 -14.24 36.62
CA LEU A 294 25.95 -14.92 35.59
C LEU A 294 24.45 -14.81 35.87
N LEU A 295 24.02 -14.99 37.13
CA LEU A 295 22.62 -14.80 37.53
C LEU A 295 22.15 -13.35 37.34
N ARG A 296 23.04 -12.37 37.52
CA ARG A 296 22.73 -10.96 37.26
C ARG A 296 22.57 -10.68 35.76
N LEU A 297 23.48 -11.18 34.92
CA LEU A 297 23.38 -11.05 33.46
C LEU A 297 22.10 -11.70 32.90
N ASP A 298 21.76 -12.91 33.36
CA ASP A 298 20.52 -13.61 32.97
C ASP A 298 19.26 -12.82 33.37
N ARG A 299 19.25 -12.21 34.56
CA ARG A 299 18.15 -11.32 34.99
C ARG A 299 18.05 -10.05 34.15
N GLU A 300 19.17 -9.48 33.74
CA GLU A 300 19.22 -8.29 32.90
C GLU A 300 18.72 -8.59 31.48
N GLU A 301 19.14 -9.72 30.89
CA GLU A 301 18.68 -10.20 29.58
C GLU A 301 17.18 -10.50 29.60
N THR A 302 16.69 -11.27 30.58
CA THR A 302 15.26 -11.59 30.70
C THR A 302 14.39 -10.35 30.97
N ALA A 303 14.92 -9.34 31.66
CA ALA A 303 14.24 -8.05 31.84
C ALA A 303 14.21 -7.25 30.53
N ALA A 304 15.32 -7.22 29.78
CA ALA A 304 15.39 -6.58 28.47
C ALA A 304 14.42 -7.23 27.46
N ASP A 305 14.38 -8.56 27.40
CA ASP A 305 13.44 -9.33 26.57
C ASP A 305 11.98 -9.06 26.94
N ARG A 306 11.70 -8.91 28.24
CA ARG A 306 10.37 -8.55 28.71
C ARG A 306 9.98 -7.15 28.25
N LEU A 307 10.87 -6.17 28.38
CA LEU A 307 10.63 -4.80 27.92
C LEU A 307 10.46 -4.74 26.40
N GLY A 308 11.30 -5.47 25.65
CA GLY A 308 11.20 -5.59 24.19
C GLY A 308 9.85 -6.15 23.74
N ARG A 309 9.36 -7.21 24.40
CA ARG A 309 8.02 -7.76 24.14
C ARG A 309 6.90 -6.77 24.42
N LEU A 310 6.92 -6.11 25.59
CA LEU A 310 5.92 -5.11 25.94
C LEU A 310 5.91 -3.94 24.95
N ARG A 311 7.09 -3.52 24.46
CA ARG A 311 7.23 -2.49 23.43
C ARG A 311 6.64 -2.94 22.09
N ALA A 312 6.97 -4.15 21.64
CA ALA A 312 6.43 -4.71 20.40
C ALA A 312 4.89 -4.86 20.45
N GLU A 313 4.35 -5.34 21.58
CA GLU A 313 2.90 -5.43 21.80
C GLU A 313 2.24 -4.04 21.75
N ALA A 314 2.85 -3.04 22.39
CA ALA A 314 2.34 -1.66 22.40
C ALA A 314 2.37 -0.99 21.01
N LEU A 315 3.39 -1.26 20.19
CA LEU A 315 3.48 -0.78 18.81
C LEU A 315 2.46 -1.48 17.90
N SER A 316 2.34 -2.80 18.00
CA SER A 316 1.37 -3.59 17.23
C SER A 316 -0.07 -3.18 17.53
N ALA A 317 -0.41 -2.90 18.80
CA ALA A 317 -1.73 -2.40 19.17
C ALA A 317 -2.06 -1.04 18.54
N ARG A 318 -1.09 -0.12 18.48
CA ARG A 318 -1.23 1.19 17.81
C ARG A 318 -1.42 1.03 16.30
N GLU A 319 -0.62 0.17 15.67
CA GLU A 319 -0.73 -0.11 14.25
C GLU A 319 -2.11 -0.69 13.89
N ALA A 320 -2.63 -1.64 14.69
CA ALA A 320 -3.95 -2.22 14.48
C ALA A 320 -5.07 -1.16 14.56
N LEU A 321 -4.97 -0.17 15.45
CA LEU A 321 -5.93 0.94 15.51
C LEU A 321 -5.82 1.86 14.28
N CYS A 322 -4.60 2.15 13.81
CA CYS A 322 -4.39 2.88 12.56
C CYS A 322 -5.01 2.14 11.36
N GLU A 323 -4.91 0.82 11.29
CA GLU A 323 -5.51 0.01 10.23
C GLU A 323 -7.04 0.02 10.29
N GLN A 324 -7.62 -0.15 11.48
CA GLN A 324 -9.08 -0.05 11.67
C GLN A 324 -9.60 1.34 11.25
N LEU A 325 -8.90 2.41 11.63
CA LEU A 325 -9.27 3.77 11.25
C LEU A 325 -9.11 4.02 9.73
N ALA A 326 -8.09 3.44 9.09
CA ALA A 326 -7.93 3.53 7.65
C ALA A 326 -9.05 2.78 6.89
N ALA A 327 -9.49 1.62 7.41
CA ALA A 327 -10.56 0.83 6.84
C ALA A 327 -11.92 1.56 6.91
N SER A 328 -12.25 2.18 8.04
CA SER A 328 -13.53 2.89 8.22
C SER A 328 -13.68 4.10 7.29
N VAL A 329 -12.57 4.73 6.89
CA VAL A 329 -12.56 5.84 5.92
C VAL A 329 -12.62 5.37 4.47
N SER A 330 -12.07 4.19 4.18
CA SER A 330 -11.99 3.65 2.80
C SER A 330 -13.33 3.09 2.30
N ASP A 331 -14.21 2.65 3.19
CA ASP A 331 -15.54 2.13 2.85
C ASP A 331 -16.55 3.28 2.72
N GLU A 332 -16.44 4.07 1.64
CA GLU A 332 -17.31 5.22 1.37
C GLU A 332 -18.77 4.84 1.04
N ALA A 333 -19.04 3.56 0.72
CA ALA A 333 -20.28 3.17 0.05
C ALA A 333 -21.38 2.58 0.97
N THR A 334 -21.06 2.12 2.18
CA THR A 334 -21.95 1.14 2.85
C THR A 334 -22.46 1.52 4.25
N VAL A 335 -21.78 2.40 4.99
CA VAL A 335 -22.09 2.68 6.40
C VAL A 335 -22.86 4.00 6.60
N PRO A 336 -24.04 4.01 7.26
CA PRO A 336 -24.77 5.22 7.62
C PRO A 336 -23.91 6.21 8.42
N ALA A 337 -24.14 7.51 8.26
CA ALA A 337 -23.33 8.56 8.89
C ALA A 337 -23.20 8.40 10.42
N GLY A 338 -24.23 7.92 11.11
CA GLY A 338 -24.20 7.70 12.56
C GLY A 338 -23.25 6.56 12.99
N GLY A 339 -23.17 5.48 12.23
CA GLY A 339 -22.29 4.35 12.57
C GLY A 339 -20.81 4.71 12.49
N LEU A 340 -20.44 5.58 11.54
CA LEU A 340 -19.06 6.07 11.42
C LEU A 340 -18.67 7.02 12.57
N VAL A 341 -19.61 7.82 13.09
CA VAL A 341 -19.35 8.69 14.25
C VAL A 341 -18.97 7.85 15.47
N ASP A 342 -19.82 6.88 15.81
CA ASP A 342 -19.61 6.00 16.96
C ASP A 342 -18.31 5.20 16.83
N GLU A 343 -17.96 4.78 15.61
CA GLU A 343 -16.73 4.07 15.33
C GLU A 343 -15.47 4.93 15.51
N VAL A 344 -15.47 6.17 15.00
CA VAL A 344 -14.35 7.10 15.18
C VAL A 344 -14.17 7.46 16.66
N ASP A 345 -15.26 7.69 17.39
CA ASP A 345 -15.22 7.96 18.83
C ASP A 345 -14.69 6.77 19.64
N ARG A 346 -15.11 5.55 19.28
CA ARG A 346 -14.58 4.32 19.87
C ARG A 346 -13.07 4.20 19.62
N LEU A 347 -12.61 4.35 18.38
CA LEU A 347 -11.20 4.21 18.02
C LEU A 347 -10.31 5.26 18.70
N ARG A 348 -10.80 6.49 18.87
CA ARG A 348 -10.12 7.52 19.65
C ARG A 348 -10.01 7.13 21.13
N THR A 349 -11.09 6.62 21.72
CA THR A 349 -11.10 6.15 23.11
C THR A 349 -10.15 4.98 23.31
N ASP A 350 -10.15 4.03 22.38
CA ASP A 350 -9.26 2.87 22.39
C ASP A 350 -7.79 3.31 22.27
N TRP A 351 -7.49 4.31 21.43
CA TRP A 351 -6.15 4.88 21.28
C TRP A 351 -5.66 5.57 22.57
N ASP A 352 -6.50 6.40 23.18
CA ASP A 352 -6.19 7.11 24.42
C ASP A 352 -6.04 6.16 25.63
N ALA A 353 -6.66 4.97 25.56
CA ALA A 353 -6.55 3.94 26.58
C ALA A 353 -5.29 3.06 26.45
N LEU A 354 -4.52 3.19 25.37
CA LEU A 354 -3.32 2.37 25.18
C LEU A 354 -2.23 2.72 26.21
N PRO A 355 -1.52 1.70 26.74
CA PRO A 355 -0.44 1.94 27.68
C PRO A 355 0.70 2.72 27.00
N PRO A 356 1.44 3.55 27.77
CA PRO A 356 2.64 4.20 27.26
C PRO A 356 3.67 3.15 26.85
N ILE A 357 4.44 3.44 25.80
CA ILE A 357 5.50 2.54 25.34
C ILE A 357 6.64 2.61 26.38
N PRO A 358 7.10 1.47 26.92
CA PRO A 358 8.22 1.46 27.85
C PRO A 358 9.49 2.03 27.21
N GLU A 359 10.12 3.00 27.88
CA GLU A 359 11.43 3.53 27.48
C GLU A 359 12.52 2.48 27.68
N GLY A 360 13.52 2.45 26.79
CA GLY A 360 14.67 1.56 26.94
C GLY A 360 15.50 1.96 28.16
N ILE A 361 15.82 1.01 29.04
CA ILE A 361 16.74 1.27 30.16
C ILE A 361 18.15 1.42 29.58
N ASP A 362 18.82 2.54 29.89
CA ASP A 362 20.22 2.84 29.58
C ASP A 362 21.17 1.82 30.23
N GLY A 363 21.33 0.65 29.60
CA GLY A 363 22.37 -0.32 29.90
C GLY A 363 23.66 0.00 29.14
N THR A 364 24.81 -0.28 29.74
CA THR A 364 26.17 0.18 29.35
C THR A 364 26.69 -0.23 27.97
N ASP A 365 25.92 -0.94 27.14
CA ASP A 365 26.29 -1.25 25.76
C ASP A 365 25.67 -0.22 24.80
N ARG A 366 26.29 0.97 24.78
CA ARG A 366 25.68 2.20 24.24
C ARG A 366 25.46 2.15 22.72
N GLN A 367 26.36 1.60 21.92
CA GLN A 367 26.33 1.93 20.48
C GLN A 367 25.28 1.18 19.66
N ASP A 368 25.09 -0.13 19.86
CA ASP A 368 24.05 -0.88 19.15
C ASP A 368 22.65 -0.61 19.73
N ARG A 369 22.54 -0.40 21.05
CA ARG A 369 21.25 -0.15 21.71
C ARG A 369 20.74 1.28 21.52
N LEU A 370 21.63 2.27 21.37
CA LEU A 370 21.23 3.64 20.99
C LEU A 370 20.65 3.68 19.56
N ALA A 371 21.18 2.87 18.64
CA ALA A 371 20.66 2.79 17.28
C ALA A 371 19.26 2.16 17.24
N ASP A 372 19.01 1.10 18.00
CA ASP A 372 17.70 0.46 18.08
C ASP A 372 16.67 1.28 18.87
N SER A 373 17.08 1.97 19.94
CA SER A 373 16.19 2.92 20.64
C SER A 373 15.79 4.08 19.74
N ALA A 374 16.75 4.68 19.02
CA ALA A 374 16.47 5.79 18.11
C ALA A 374 15.52 5.38 16.97
N ARG A 375 15.64 4.14 16.44
CA ARG A 375 14.70 3.60 15.45
C ARG A 375 13.30 3.40 16.03
N GLY A 376 13.20 2.83 17.23
CA GLY A 376 11.92 2.60 17.88
C GLY A 376 11.20 3.88 18.29
N ASP A 377 11.94 4.94 18.61
CA ASP A 377 11.35 6.25 18.97
C ASP A 377 10.83 6.97 17.71
N ASP A 378 11.53 6.83 16.58
CA ASP A 378 11.09 7.28 15.25
C ASP A 378 9.82 6.52 14.79
N GLU A 379 9.73 5.22 15.06
CA GLU A 379 8.53 4.42 14.75
C GLU A 379 7.30 4.85 15.57
N CYS A 380 7.49 5.14 16.86
CA CYS A 380 6.41 5.67 17.72
C CYS A 380 5.86 7.00 17.17
N LEU A 381 6.75 7.95 16.87
CA LEU A 381 6.37 9.25 16.33
C LEU A 381 5.64 9.11 15.00
N ARG A 382 6.07 8.19 14.13
CA ARG A 382 5.40 7.91 12.85
C ARG A 382 3.99 7.37 13.05
N LEU A 383 3.78 6.46 14.01
CA LEU A 383 2.45 5.92 14.29
C LEU A 383 1.53 7.00 14.88
N GLU A 384 2.03 7.85 15.78
CA GLU A 384 1.26 8.98 16.32
C GLU A 384 0.86 9.98 15.21
N GLN A 385 1.80 10.35 14.34
CA GLN A 385 1.53 11.20 13.18
C GLN A 385 0.50 10.56 12.26
N ARG A 386 0.69 9.29 11.89
CA ARG A 386 -0.23 8.54 11.04
C ARG A 386 -1.64 8.49 11.62
N PHE A 387 -1.77 8.20 12.92
CA PHE A 387 -3.07 8.18 13.59
C PHE A 387 -3.74 9.55 13.54
N SER A 388 -3.00 10.62 13.83
CA SER A 388 -3.52 12.00 13.79
C SER A 388 -4.03 12.39 12.40
N GLU A 389 -3.30 12.03 11.34
CA GLU A 389 -3.71 12.30 9.96
C GLU A 389 -4.95 11.50 9.57
N LEU A 390 -4.99 10.22 9.94
CA LEU A 390 -6.15 9.36 9.70
C LEU A 390 -7.39 9.86 10.45
N LEU A 391 -7.22 10.35 11.67
CA LEU A 391 -8.31 10.90 12.48
C LEU A 391 -8.90 12.15 11.81
N VAL A 392 -8.08 13.08 11.35
CA VAL A 392 -8.52 14.27 10.60
C VAL A 392 -9.28 13.86 9.32
N ARG A 393 -8.78 12.85 8.60
CA ARG A 393 -9.47 12.33 7.41
C ARG A 393 -10.82 11.70 7.75
N ALA A 394 -10.89 10.94 8.84
CA ALA A 394 -12.11 10.29 9.31
C ALA A 394 -13.15 11.30 9.78
N GLU A 395 -12.77 12.29 10.57
CA GLU A 395 -13.63 13.41 10.98
C GLU A 395 -14.16 14.18 9.75
N GLY A 396 -13.29 14.43 8.76
CA GLY A 396 -13.70 15.01 7.49
C GLY A 396 -14.72 14.16 6.73
N ALA A 397 -14.57 12.83 6.74
CA ALA A 397 -15.52 11.91 6.12
C ALA A 397 -16.87 11.89 6.85
N VAL A 398 -16.84 11.85 8.20
CA VAL A 398 -18.03 11.98 9.05
C VAL A 398 -18.80 13.26 8.71
N HIS A 399 -18.11 14.41 8.67
CA HIS A 399 -18.74 15.70 8.37
C HIS A 399 -19.38 15.72 6.97
N ARG A 400 -18.69 15.17 5.96
CA ARG A 400 -19.25 15.04 4.60
C ARG A 400 -20.51 14.16 4.58
N ARG A 401 -20.49 13.01 5.26
CA ARG A 401 -21.63 12.08 5.32
C ARG A 401 -22.83 12.69 6.06
N GLN A 402 -22.60 13.40 7.17
CA GLN A 402 -23.64 14.11 7.91
C GLN A 402 -24.27 15.21 7.04
N SER A 403 -23.44 16.05 6.41
CA SER A 403 -23.91 17.10 5.50
C SER A 403 -24.74 16.54 4.34
N HIS A 404 -24.32 15.40 3.79
CA HIS A 404 -25.07 14.71 2.74
C HIS A 404 -26.42 14.17 3.26
N ALA A 405 -26.45 13.57 4.45
CA ALA A 405 -27.69 13.07 5.07
C ALA A 405 -28.69 14.19 5.39
N GLU A 406 -28.22 15.31 5.94
CA GLU A 406 -29.03 16.51 6.19
C GLU A 406 -29.59 17.08 4.89
N ARG A 407 -28.73 17.24 3.88
CA ARG A 407 -29.15 17.73 2.56
C ARG A 407 -30.20 16.82 1.92
N ARG A 408 -30.01 15.49 2.00
CA ARG A 408 -30.97 14.52 1.45
C ARG A 408 -32.31 14.56 2.18
N THR A 409 -32.28 14.76 3.50
CA THR A 409 -33.50 14.98 4.30
C THR A 409 -34.21 16.24 3.84
N ARG A 410 -33.50 17.37 3.70
CA ARG A 410 -34.07 18.64 3.25
C ARG A 410 -34.63 18.57 1.82
N LEU A 411 -33.92 17.95 0.89
CA LEU A 411 -34.42 17.71 -0.47
C LEU A 411 -35.71 16.90 -0.45
N THR A 412 -35.78 15.86 0.37
CA THR A 412 -36.99 15.02 0.52
C THR A 412 -38.19 15.81 1.05
N GLU A 413 -37.97 16.71 2.01
CA GLU A 413 -39.00 17.63 2.50
C GLU A 413 -39.48 18.59 1.41
N LEU A 414 -38.56 19.20 0.65
CA LEU A 414 -38.90 20.11 -0.44
C LEU A 414 -39.69 19.41 -1.55
N VAL A 415 -39.34 18.18 -1.92
CA VAL A 415 -40.11 17.39 -2.89
C VAL A 415 -41.55 17.20 -2.42
N LYS A 416 -41.77 16.85 -1.13
CA LYS A 416 -43.13 16.73 -0.57
C LYS A 416 -43.91 18.05 -0.68
N VAL A 417 -43.27 19.18 -0.32
CA VAL A 417 -43.90 20.51 -0.45
C VAL A 417 -44.26 20.82 -1.91
N LEU A 418 -43.38 20.52 -2.86
CA LEU A 418 -43.63 20.75 -4.29
C LEU A 418 -44.76 19.86 -4.82
N GLU A 419 -44.82 18.59 -4.41
CA GLU A 419 -45.93 17.68 -4.74
C GLU A 419 -47.26 18.22 -4.21
N GLU A 420 -47.32 18.64 -2.94
CA GLU A 420 -48.50 19.25 -2.31
C GLU A 420 -48.91 20.56 -3.00
N VAL A 421 -47.95 21.44 -3.32
CA VAL A 421 -48.24 22.70 -4.02
C VAL A 421 -48.81 22.40 -5.41
N GLY A 422 -48.19 21.48 -6.16
CA GLY A 422 -48.63 21.08 -7.49
C GLY A 422 -50.01 20.44 -7.50
N ALA A 423 -50.36 19.66 -6.47
CA ALA A 423 -51.65 18.98 -6.36
C ALA A 423 -52.78 19.88 -5.86
N ASP A 424 -52.57 20.59 -4.74
CA ASP A 424 -53.67 21.11 -3.92
C ASP A 424 -53.76 22.64 -3.85
N SER A 425 -52.73 23.38 -4.29
CA SER A 425 -52.75 24.84 -4.16
C SER A 425 -53.77 25.53 -5.09
N PRO A 426 -54.39 26.65 -4.66
CA PRO A 426 -55.23 27.49 -5.52
C PRO A 426 -54.45 27.99 -6.75
N VAL A 427 -55.12 28.05 -7.90
CA VAL A 427 -54.46 28.33 -9.19
C VAL A 427 -53.80 29.72 -9.22
N ASP A 428 -54.42 30.69 -8.57
CA ASP A 428 -53.94 32.08 -8.44
C ASP A 428 -52.70 32.20 -7.55
N GLU A 429 -52.47 31.26 -6.63
CA GLU A 429 -51.30 31.25 -5.75
C GLU A 429 -50.18 30.30 -6.19
N LEU A 430 -50.45 29.38 -7.13
CA LEU A 430 -49.54 28.32 -7.57
C LEU A 430 -48.13 28.83 -7.90
N ALA A 431 -48.03 29.89 -8.72
CA ALA A 431 -46.75 30.45 -9.13
C ALA A 431 -45.94 30.98 -7.93
N ARG A 432 -46.61 31.71 -7.03
CA ARG A 432 -45.97 32.29 -5.84
C ARG A 432 -45.49 31.20 -4.88
N ARG A 433 -46.33 30.19 -4.63
CA ARG A 433 -46.04 29.11 -3.66
C ARG A 433 -45.02 28.09 -4.18
N TRP A 434 -44.91 27.92 -5.51
CA TRP A 434 -43.93 27.01 -6.12
C TRP A 434 -42.50 27.58 -6.13
N THR A 435 -42.36 28.87 -6.42
CA THR A 435 -41.07 29.46 -6.79
C THR A 435 -39.99 29.30 -5.70
N GLY A 436 -40.33 29.55 -4.43
CA GLY A 436 -39.38 29.46 -3.31
C GLY A 436 -38.83 28.03 -3.12
N PRO A 437 -39.68 27.03 -2.81
CA PRO A 437 -39.24 25.66 -2.59
C PRO A 437 -38.50 25.05 -3.79
N HIS A 438 -38.91 25.38 -5.02
CA HIS A 438 -38.26 24.88 -6.23
C HIS A 438 -36.87 25.49 -6.43
N THR A 439 -36.69 26.78 -6.13
CA THR A 439 -35.38 27.43 -6.20
C THR A 439 -34.42 26.83 -5.19
N GLU A 440 -34.88 26.63 -3.94
CA GLU A 440 -34.10 25.97 -2.90
C GLU A 440 -33.72 24.53 -3.28
N PHE A 441 -34.66 23.77 -3.87
CA PHE A 441 -34.37 22.42 -4.37
C PHE A 441 -33.26 22.43 -5.42
N LEU A 442 -33.33 23.32 -6.42
CA LEU A 442 -32.31 23.43 -7.46
C LEU A 442 -30.95 23.89 -6.93
N GLU A 443 -30.93 24.74 -5.91
CA GLU A 443 -29.68 25.17 -5.24
C GLU A 443 -29.02 24.00 -4.49
N LEU A 444 -29.79 23.24 -3.72
CA LEU A 444 -29.28 22.09 -2.99
C LEU A 444 -28.87 20.95 -3.94
N ALA A 445 -29.66 20.70 -4.99
CA ALA A 445 -29.39 19.63 -5.95
C ALA A 445 -28.14 19.89 -6.80
N ARG A 446 -27.76 21.16 -7.04
CA ARG A 446 -26.50 21.51 -7.73
C ARG A 446 -25.25 20.98 -7.04
N SER A 447 -25.32 20.77 -5.73
CA SER A 447 -24.21 20.26 -4.91
C SER A 447 -24.27 18.74 -4.70
N CYS A 448 -25.16 18.03 -5.41
CA CYS A 448 -25.36 16.59 -5.31
C CYS A 448 -24.94 15.87 -6.60
N ALA A 449 -24.41 14.66 -6.46
CA ALA A 449 -24.18 13.77 -7.58
C ALA A 449 -25.51 13.14 -8.06
N PRO A 450 -25.60 12.67 -9.33
CA PRO A 450 -26.85 12.16 -9.90
C PRO A 450 -27.44 10.95 -9.16
N ASP A 451 -26.58 10.07 -8.65
CA ASP A 451 -26.93 8.91 -7.83
C ASP A 451 -27.54 9.30 -6.47
N GLN A 452 -27.08 10.41 -5.90
CA GLN A 452 -27.57 10.94 -4.61
C GLN A 452 -28.98 11.52 -4.71
N LEU A 453 -29.35 12.03 -5.89
CA LEU A 453 -30.67 12.60 -6.14
C LEU A 453 -31.73 11.52 -6.38
N GLY A 454 -31.33 10.35 -6.91
CA GLY A 454 -32.20 9.19 -7.06
C GLY A 454 -33.54 9.54 -7.75
N ASP A 455 -34.64 9.15 -7.12
CA ASP A 455 -36.01 9.37 -7.62
C ASP A 455 -36.54 10.80 -7.38
N LEU A 456 -35.86 11.61 -6.57
CA LEU A 456 -36.34 12.93 -6.14
C LEU A 456 -36.51 13.88 -7.33
N THR A 457 -35.57 13.87 -8.28
CA THR A 457 -35.64 14.70 -9.48
C THR A 457 -36.88 14.36 -10.31
N THR A 458 -37.13 13.07 -10.55
CA THR A 458 -38.31 12.60 -11.30
C THR A 458 -39.62 13.00 -10.62
N ARG A 459 -39.65 12.97 -9.28
CA ARG A 459 -40.82 13.41 -8.52
C ARG A 459 -41.08 14.92 -8.64
N VAL A 460 -40.02 15.73 -8.61
CA VAL A 460 -40.13 17.19 -8.84
C VAL A 460 -40.60 17.48 -10.26
N GLU A 461 -40.06 16.80 -11.27
CA GLU A 461 -40.49 16.94 -12.67
C GLU A 461 -41.97 16.57 -12.85
N ALA A 462 -42.42 15.48 -12.21
CA ALA A 462 -43.82 15.09 -12.23
C ALA A 462 -44.73 16.13 -11.54
N ALA A 463 -44.27 16.72 -10.44
CA ALA A 463 -44.98 17.80 -9.76
C ALA A 463 -45.02 19.09 -10.62
N ASP A 464 -43.95 19.41 -11.34
CA ASP A 464 -43.86 20.56 -12.23
C ASP A 464 -44.81 20.40 -13.44
N ALA A 465 -44.85 19.21 -14.02
CA ALA A 465 -45.78 18.86 -15.09
C ALA A 465 -47.24 19.02 -14.65
N ARG A 466 -47.60 18.52 -13.45
CA ARG A 466 -48.93 18.71 -12.86
C ARG A 466 -49.26 20.19 -12.67
N ARG A 467 -48.32 21.00 -12.17
CA ARG A 467 -48.49 22.45 -12.01
C ARG A 467 -48.78 23.12 -13.35
N LEU A 468 -47.99 22.81 -14.38
CA LEU A 468 -48.15 23.37 -15.73
C LEU A 468 -49.49 22.98 -16.36
N GLU A 469 -49.91 21.73 -16.20
CA GLU A 469 -51.22 21.25 -16.67
C GLU A 469 -52.37 22.02 -16.01
N ARG A 470 -52.31 22.27 -14.70
CA ARG A 470 -53.34 23.05 -13.99
C ARG A 470 -53.39 24.51 -14.44
N LEU A 471 -52.23 25.16 -14.62
CA LEU A 471 -52.14 26.54 -15.10
C LEU A 471 -52.68 26.68 -16.53
N THR A 472 -52.32 25.74 -17.42
CA THR A 472 -52.81 25.72 -18.81
C THR A 472 -54.31 25.44 -18.87
N THR A 473 -54.81 24.50 -18.08
CA THR A 473 -56.25 24.19 -17.97
C THR A 473 -57.03 25.42 -17.51
N ALA A 474 -56.59 26.10 -16.45
CA ALA A 474 -57.25 27.32 -15.97
C ALA A 474 -57.19 28.47 -16.98
N ARG A 475 -56.07 28.64 -17.69
CA ARG A 475 -55.95 29.63 -18.77
C ARG A 475 -56.92 29.32 -19.91
N ASN A 476 -57.03 28.06 -20.31
CA ASN A 476 -57.94 27.61 -21.37
C ASN A 476 -59.40 27.78 -20.96
N GLU A 477 -59.76 27.46 -19.71
CA GLU A 477 -61.10 27.72 -19.18
C GLU A 477 -61.44 29.21 -19.17
N ARG A 478 -60.49 30.05 -18.73
CA ARG A 478 -60.67 31.51 -18.77
C ARG A 478 -60.91 32.00 -20.19
N LYS A 479 -60.08 31.56 -21.15
CA LYS A 479 -60.22 31.89 -22.56
C LYS A 479 -61.57 31.44 -23.12
N ARG A 480 -62.01 30.21 -22.83
CA ARG A 480 -63.34 29.71 -23.21
C ARG A 480 -64.47 30.55 -22.62
N ARG A 481 -64.37 30.99 -21.35
CA ARG A 481 -65.36 31.87 -20.72
C ARG A 481 -65.40 33.26 -21.38
N GLU A 482 -64.23 33.81 -21.72
CA GLU A 482 -64.11 35.10 -22.42
C GLU A 482 -64.65 35.01 -23.86
N GLU A 483 -64.37 33.93 -24.59
CA GLU A 483 -64.93 33.65 -25.94
C GLU A 483 -66.44 33.42 -25.91
N ALA A 484 -66.96 32.65 -24.94
CA ALA A 484 -68.39 32.45 -24.77
C ALA A 484 -69.11 33.76 -24.43
N THR A 485 -68.47 34.61 -23.61
CA THR A 485 -68.98 35.96 -23.31
C THR A 485 -69.00 36.80 -24.57
N LEU A 486 -67.91 36.84 -25.35
CA LEU A 486 -67.84 37.56 -26.62
C LEU A 486 -68.92 37.11 -27.61
N ALA A 487 -69.07 35.80 -27.81
CA ALA A 487 -70.07 35.24 -28.72
C ALA A 487 -71.50 35.60 -28.27
N LYS A 488 -71.77 35.60 -26.96
CA LYS A 488 -73.04 36.04 -26.40
C LYS A 488 -73.28 37.54 -26.66
N GLN A 489 -72.25 38.37 -26.56
CA GLN A 489 -72.36 39.80 -26.89
C GLN A 489 -72.60 40.03 -28.39
N GLN A 490 -71.88 39.33 -29.26
CA GLN A 490 -72.05 39.41 -30.71
C GLN A 490 -73.47 39.04 -31.15
N ARG A 491 -74.02 37.93 -30.66
CA ARG A 491 -75.42 37.54 -30.94
C ARG A 491 -76.43 38.60 -30.53
N ARG A 492 -76.22 39.24 -29.36
CA ARG A 492 -77.08 40.32 -28.89
C ARG A 492 -76.98 41.57 -29.76
N CYS A 493 -75.79 41.90 -30.26
CA CYS A 493 -75.62 42.98 -31.23
C CYS A 493 -76.36 42.68 -32.53
N GLU A 494 -76.23 41.46 -33.08
CA GLU A 494 -76.96 41.05 -34.29
C GLU A 494 -78.49 41.06 -34.08
N GLU A 495 -78.99 40.62 -32.92
CA GLU A 495 -80.41 40.70 -32.56
C GLU A 495 -80.90 42.16 -32.53
N LEU A 496 -80.10 43.07 -31.95
CA LEU A 496 -80.39 44.50 -31.94
C LEU A 496 -80.38 45.10 -33.35
N GLU A 497 -79.41 44.76 -34.18
CA GLU A 497 -79.33 45.21 -35.59
C GLU A 497 -80.54 44.74 -36.39
N ARG A 498 -80.94 43.46 -36.25
CA ARG A 498 -82.16 42.93 -36.89
C ARG A 498 -83.42 43.64 -36.40
N ALA A 499 -83.52 43.90 -35.10
CA ALA A 499 -84.69 44.58 -34.52
C ALA A 499 -84.80 46.04 -34.98
N VAL A 500 -83.68 46.77 -35.10
CA VAL A 500 -83.67 48.15 -35.62
C VAL A 500 -84.05 48.19 -37.11
N GLY A 501 -83.73 47.15 -37.87
CA GLY A 501 -84.12 47.01 -39.27
C GLY A 501 -85.57 46.52 -39.51
N ASP A 502 -86.31 46.12 -38.47
CA ASP A 502 -87.69 45.65 -38.59
C ASP A 502 -88.67 46.84 -38.61
N GLU A 503 -89.27 47.09 -39.77
CA GLU A 503 -90.27 48.16 -39.97
C GLU A 503 -91.55 47.95 -39.14
N LYS A 504 -91.75 46.77 -38.54
CA LYS A 504 -92.92 46.41 -37.71
C LYS A 504 -92.60 46.29 -36.22
N LEU A 505 -91.47 46.80 -35.74
CA LEU A 505 -91.06 46.70 -34.34
C LEU A 505 -92.07 47.37 -33.38
N GLU A 506 -92.67 46.58 -32.48
CA GLU A 506 -93.59 47.10 -31.46
C GLU A 506 -92.84 47.90 -30.36
N LEU A 507 -93.47 48.95 -29.83
CA LEU A 507 -92.89 49.81 -28.78
C LEU A 507 -92.40 49.01 -27.55
N LYS A 508 -93.15 47.97 -27.17
CA LYS A 508 -92.81 47.10 -26.04
C LYS A 508 -91.51 46.31 -26.29
N ASP A 509 -91.28 45.87 -27.52
CA ASP A 509 -90.04 45.19 -27.90
C ASP A 509 -88.88 46.18 -28.03
N ALA A 510 -89.14 47.39 -28.54
CA ALA A 510 -88.15 48.47 -28.57
C ALA A 510 -87.65 48.86 -27.16
N GLU A 511 -88.54 48.97 -26.17
CA GLU A 511 -88.17 49.21 -24.78
C GLU A 511 -87.35 48.05 -24.17
N ARG A 512 -87.68 46.81 -24.52
CA ARG A 512 -86.93 45.61 -24.11
C ARG A 512 -85.51 45.62 -24.67
N TYR A 513 -85.35 45.95 -25.96
CA TYR A 513 -84.05 46.09 -26.60
C TYR A 513 -83.23 47.24 -25.99
N LEU A 514 -83.82 48.42 -25.78
CA LEU A 514 -83.16 49.56 -25.11
C LEU A 514 -82.64 49.19 -23.71
N ARG A 515 -83.44 48.46 -22.93
CA ARG A 515 -83.06 47.98 -21.59
C ARG A 515 -81.90 46.99 -21.67
N THR A 516 -81.91 46.12 -22.68
CA THR A 516 -80.83 45.15 -22.95
C THR A 516 -79.53 45.88 -23.32
N THR A 517 -79.56 46.86 -24.24
CA THR A 517 -78.40 47.66 -24.64
C THR A 517 -77.78 48.42 -23.46
N ARG A 518 -78.61 49.04 -22.62
CA ARG A 518 -78.14 49.72 -21.39
C ARG A 518 -77.48 48.76 -20.40
N SER A 519 -78.01 47.54 -20.27
CA SER A 519 -77.41 46.49 -19.43
C SER A 519 -76.03 46.07 -19.94
N LEU A 520 -75.87 45.92 -21.27
CA LEU A 520 -74.60 45.56 -21.90
C LEU A 520 -73.52 46.62 -21.70
N LEU A 521 -73.87 47.89 -21.90
CA LEU A 521 -72.93 49.00 -21.74
C LEU A 521 -72.45 49.15 -20.29
N ARG A 522 -73.30 48.84 -19.30
CA ARG A 522 -72.92 48.88 -17.89
C ARG A 522 -72.11 47.65 -17.44
N HIS A 523 -72.39 46.48 -18.01
CA HIS A 523 -71.80 45.21 -17.58
C HIS A 523 -71.43 44.35 -18.81
N PRO A 524 -70.40 44.73 -19.57
CA PRO A 524 -70.00 43.99 -20.78
C PRO A 524 -69.43 42.59 -20.47
N GLY A 525 -69.03 42.35 -19.21
CA GLY A 525 -68.29 41.16 -18.81
C GLY A 525 -66.80 41.27 -19.22
N ARG A 526 -66.06 40.20 -19.01
CA ARG A 526 -64.66 40.11 -19.46
C ARG A 526 -64.65 39.62 -20.92
N VAL A 527 -64.10 40.44 -21.81
CA VAL A 527 -63.95 40.15 -23.25
C VAL A 527 -62.47 40.14 -23.61
N PRO A 528 -62.04 39.33 -24.60
CA PRO A 528 -60.65 39.29 -25.03
C PRO A 528 -60.17 40.69 -25.43
N THR A 529 -59.05 41.13 -24.86
CA THR A 529 -58.43 42.41 -25.18
C THR A 529 -57.62 42.32 -26.48
N ARG A 530 -57.15 43.47 -26.98
CA ARG A 530 -56.30 43.52 -28.18
C ARG A 530 -54.99 42.74 -27.98
N GLN A 531 -54.39 42.81 -26.79
CA GLN A 531 -53.20 42.01 -26.42
C GLN A 531 -53.49 40.50 -26.37
N ASP A 532 -54.71 40.08 -26.03
CA ASP A 532 -55.10 38.67 -26.03
C ASP A 532 -55.26 38.09 -27.44
N ARG A 533 -55.43 38.95 -28.47
CA ARG A 533 -55.51 38.57 -29.88
C ARG A 533 -54.14 38.48 -30.56
N ASP A 534 -53.17 39.27 -30.11
CA ASP A 534 -51.82 39.30 -30.68
C ASP A 534 -50.92 38.17 -30.14
N ALA A 535 -51.38 37.43 -29.11
CA ALA A 535 -50.69 36.28 -28.50
C ALA A 535 -51.23 34.90 -28.94
N LEU A 536 -52.05 34.88 -30.01
CA LEU A 536 -52.47 33.70 -30.77
C LEU A 536 -51.43 33.41 -31.87
#